data_AF-A0A0F9LR93-F1
#
_entry.id   AF-A0A0F9LR93-F1
#
_cell.length_a   1.000
_cell.length_b   1.000
_cell.length_c   1.000
_cell.angle_alpha   90.00
_cell.angle_beta   90.00
_cell.angle_gamma   90.00
#
_symmetry.space_group_name_H-M   'P 1'
#
loop_
_entity.id
_entity.type
_entity.pdbx_description
1 polymer ?
#
loop_
_entity_poly.entity_id
_entity_poly.type
_entity_poly.pdbx_seq_one_letter_code
_entity_poly.pdbx_strand_id
1 'polypeptide(L)'
;MSYTAYERTSGTSVINEVKAMEQNLTEDGIFGSDTTPTLSQVEEFITDTYHEIGVYLVMDGYAKTQTDADVVGALQHYNSLGACAKIELTQPSVGYKAGENTRYDRFFTEFMKVKDLINSIAFERLGASRTWPASAGLSAGGISIDDKNDIETDSDFEPYMFTKDKMRHPGSLDSEEL
;
A
#
# COMPACT_ATOMS: atom_id res chain seq x y z
N MET A 1 -9.69 -5.56 21.98
CA MET A 1 -10.35 -4.73 20.94
C MET A 1 -10.74 -5.66 19.79
N SER A 2 -11.45 -5.18 18.76
CA SER A 2 -11.45 -5.90 17.47
C SER A 2 -10.32 -5.28 16.65
N TYR A 3 -9.25 -6.03 16.37
CA TYR A 3 -8.17 -5.57 15.50
C TYR A 3 -8.55 -5.75 14.02
N THR A 4 -7.86 -5.03 13.13
CA THR A 4 -8.03 -5.20 11.67
C THR A 4 -6.77 -5.83 11.09
N ALA A 5 -6.94 -6.87 10.27
CA ALA A 5 -5.81 -7.63 9.73
C ALA A 5 -6.16 -8.30 8.40
N TYR A 6 -5.15 -8.73 7.65
CA TYR A 6 -5.31 -9.69 6.57
C TYR A 6 -5.36 -11.10 7.16
N GLU A 7 -6.51 -11.77 7.11
CA GLU A 7 -6.70 -13.04 7.80
C GLU A 7 -7.52 -14.05 6.99
N ARG A 8 -6.99 -15.27 6.87
CA ARG A 8 -7.71 -16.45 6.35
C ARG A 8 -8.82 -16.90 7.31
N THR A 9 -8.61 -16.73 8.61
CA THR A 9 -9.61 -17.03 9.64
C THR A 9 -9.75 -15.81 10.54
N SER A 10 -10.87 -15.12 10.36
CA SER A 10 -11.13 -13.83 11.02
C SER A 10 -10.98 -13.92 12.54
N GLY A 11 -10.25 -12.94 13.08
CA GLY A 11 -10.00 -12.72 14.50
C GLY A 11 -9.01 -13.69 15.15
N THR A 12 -8.35 -14.56 14.39
CA THR A 12 -7.50 -15.60 14.98
C THR A 12 -6.21 -15.91 14.22
N SER A 13 -6.19 -15.83 12.90
CA SER A 13 -5.08 -16.42 12.14
C SER A 13 -3.79 -15.60 12.20
N VAL A 14 -3.84 -14.26 12.15
CA VAL A 14 -2.63 -13.43 12.32
C VAL A 14 -2.12 -13.52 13.75
N ILE A 15 -3.00 -13.40 14.74
CA ILE A 15 -2.57 -13.42 16.14
C ILE A 15 -1.96 -14.76 16.55
N ASN A 16 -2.44 -15.88 16.00
CA ASN A 16 -1.83 -17.19 16.22
C ASN A 16 -0.44 -17.30 15.59
N GLU A 17 -0.22 -16.72 14.40
CA GLU A 17 1.12 -16.65 13.80
C GLU A 17 2.07 -15.77 14.62
N VAL A 18 1.60 -14.61 15.12
CA VAL A 18 2.39 -13.75 16.00
C VAL A 18 2.78 -14.49 17.29
N LYS A 19 1.83 -15.18 17.94
CA LYS A 19 2.12 -16.02 19.12
C LYS A 19 3.14 -17.11 18.81
N ALA A 20 3.07 -17.72 17.64
CA ALA A 20 4.00 -18.77 17.23
C ALA A 20 5.42 -18.23 16.97
N MET A 21 5.55 -16.98 16.52
CA MET A 21 6.85 -16.33 16.30
C MET A 21 7.44 -15.71 17.57
N GLU A 22 6.58 -15.25 18.49
CA GLU A 22 6.95 -14.58 19.75
C GLU A 22 6.67 -15.45 20.99
N GLN A 23 6.89 -16.75 20.89
CA GLN A 23 6.61 -17.70 21.97
C GLN A 23 7.31 -17.32 23.29
N ASN A 24 8.48 -16.69 23.21
CA ASN A 24 9.25 -16.24 24.38
C ASN A 24 8.62 -15.06 25.12
N LEU A 25 7.63 -14.37 24.52
CA LEU A 25 6.92 -13.23 25.10
C LEU A 25 5.50 -13.61 25.56
N THR A 26 5.11 -14.86 25.36
CA THR A 26 3.79 -15.40 25.74
C THR A 26 3.87 -16.24 27.01
N GLU A 27 2.78 -16.31 27.75
CA GLU A 27 2.58 -17.27 28.84
C GLU A 27 1.58 -18.32 28.35
N ASP A 28 1.97 -19.61 28.37
CA ASP A 28 1.19 -20.72 27.82
C ASP A 28 0.69 -20.50 26.37
N GLY A 29 1.47 -19.76 25.56
CA GLY A 29 1.12 -19.45 24.17
C GLY A 29 0.06 -18.34 24.02
N ILE A 30 -0.19 -17.56 25.07
CA ILE A 30 -1.18 -16.48 25.10
C ILE A 30 -0.51 -15.16 25.51
N PHE A 31 -0.91 -14.06 24.87
CA PHE A 31 -0.64 -12.71 25.37
C PHE A 31 -1.69 -12.35 26.41
N GLY A 32 -1.24 -12.08 27.63
CA GLY A 32 -2.09 -11.80 28.79
C GLY A 32 -2.03 -10.34 29.23
N SER A 33 -2.57 -10.08 30.42
CA SER A 33 -2.37 -8.82 31.15
C SER A 33 -0.95 -8.65 31.65
N ASP A 34 -0.28 -9.76 31.94
CA ASP A 34 1.04 -9.80 32.59
C ASP A 34 2.19 -10.04 31.61
N THR A 35 1.87 -10.26 30.32
CA THR A 35 2.88 -10.34 29.25
C THR A 35 3.34 -8.95 28.83
N THR A 36 4.59 -8.85 28.37
CA THR A 36 5.14 -7.61 27.79
C THR A 36 5.62 -7.90 26.36
N PRO A 37 4.87 -7.51 25.32
CA PRO A 37 3.66 -6.65 25.33
C PRO A 37 2.37 -7.37 25.76
N THR A 38 1.37 -6.56 26.14
CA THR A 38 0.00 -7.03 26.42
C THR A 38 -0.74 -7.38 25.14
N LEU A 39 -1.81 -8.17 25.24
CA LEU A 39 -2.66 -8.50 24.10
C LEU A 39 -3.15 -7.25 23.34
N SER A 40 -3.59 -6.21 24.04
CA SER A 40 -4.09 -4.97 23.41
C SER A 40 -3.02 -4.28 22.57
N GLN A 41 -1.77 -4.27 23.03
CA GLN A 41 -0.66 -3.68 22.28
C GLN A 41 -0.31 -4.51 21.04
N VAL A 42 -0.37 -5.84 21.15
CA VAL A 42 -0.18 -6.72 19.99
C VAL A 42 -1.27 -6.49 18.94
N GLU A 43 -2.53 -6.36 19.36
CA GLU A 43 -3.66 -6.03 18.49
C GLU A 43 -3.50 -4.68 17.77
N GLU A 44 -2.95 -3.67 18.45
CA GLU A 44 -2.60 -2.38 17.86
C GLU A 44 -1.49 -2.51 16.81
N PHE A 45 -0.42 -3.26 17.10
CA PHE A 45 0.66 -3.48 16.13
C PHE A 45 0.21 -4.23 14.88
N ILE A 46 -0.68 -5.22 15.04
CA ILE A 46 -1.30 -5.93 13.92
C ILE A 46 -2.09 -4.94 13.04
N THR A 47 -2.89 -4.07 13.67
CA THR A 47 -3.71 -3.08 12.97
C THR A 47 -2.84 -2.05 12.24
N ASP A 48 -1.78 -1.55 12.87
CA ASP A 48 -0.85 -0.62 12.23
C ASP A 48 -0.17 -1.25 11.00
N THR A 49 0.29 -2.49 11.11
CA THR A 49 0.91 -3.20 9.98
C THR A 49 -0.10 -3.46 8.86
N TYR A 50 -1.36 -3.73 9.18
CA TYR A 50 -2.43 -3.82 8.17
C TYR A 50 -2.55 -2.52 7.37
N HIS A 51 -2.51 -1.36 8.05
CA HIS A 51 -2.55 -0.07 7.39
C HIS A 51 -1.32 0.18 6.53
N GLU A 52 -0.13 -0.18 7.02
CA GLU A 52 1.13 -0.02 6.28
C GLU A 52 1.14 -0.83 4.98
N ILE A 53 0.78 -2.11 5.05
CA ILE A 53 0.60 -2.96 3.85
C ILE A 53 -0.47 -2.37 2.92
N GLY A 54 -1.56 -1.86 3.49
CA GLY A 54 -2.62 -1.19 2.74
C GLY A 54 -2.12 0.01 1.93
N VAL A 55 -1.15 0.77 2.45
CA VAL A 55 -0.50 1.86 1.70
C VAL A 55 0.27 1.29 0.51
N TYR A 56 1.06 0.24 0.70
CA TYR A 56 1.81 -0.39 -0.41
C TYR A 56 0.89 -0.93 -1.50
N LEU A 57 -0.21 -1.59 -1.13
CA LEU A 57 -1.22 -2.07 -2.08
C LEU A 57 -1.82 -0.95 -2.92
N VAL A 58 -2.25 0.13 -2.26
CA VAL A 58 -2.87 1.28 -2.95
C VAL A 58 -1.86 1.98 -3.85
N MET A 59 -0.59 2.09 -3.43
CA MET A 59 0.48 2.68 -4.25
C MET A 59 0.73 1.91 -5.54
N ASP A 60 0.57 0.58 -5.55
CA ASP A 60 0.69 -0.25 -6.76
C ASP A 60 -0.65 -0.45 -7.50
N GLY A 61 -1.71 0.24 -7.07
CA GLY A 61 -3.01 0.25 -7.75
C GLY A 61 -3.96 -0.89 -7.36
N TYR A 62 -3.62 -1.71 -6.36
CA TYR A 62 -4.52 -2.72 -5.81
C TYR A 62 -5.50 -2.11 -4.80
N ALA A 63 -6.63 -2.80 -4.60
CA ALA A 63 -7.53 -2.47 -3.51
C ALA A 63 -6.85 -2.71 -2.15
N LYS A 64 -7.11 -1.84 -1.17
CA LYS A 64 -6.64 -2.04 0.20
C LYS A 64 -7.16 -3.36 0.79
N THR A 65 -8.42 -3.70 0.51
CA THR A 65 -9.03 -4.96 0.95
C THR A 65 -8.89 -5.99 -0.15
N GLN A 66 -8.32 -7.15 0.18
CA GLN A 66 -8.16 -8.28 -0.73
C GLN A 66 -9.15 -9.38 -0.36
N THR A 67 -9.77 -10.00 -1.37
CA THR A 67 -10.75 -11.09 -1.19
C THR A 67 -10.23 -12.45 -1.65
N ASP A 68 -9.18 -12.46 -2.48
CA ASP A 68 -8.57 -13.69 -2.95
C ASP A 68 -7.84 -14.40 -1.79
N ALA A 69 -8.11 -15.69 -1.61
CA ALA A 69 -7.62 -16.45 -0.46
C ALA A 69 -6.10 -16.62 -0.45
N ASP A 70 -5.46 -16.73 -1.61
CA ASP A 70 -4.02 -16.90 -1.73
C ASP A 70 -3.30 -15.58 -1.47
N VAL A 71 -3.85 -14.48 -1.99
CA VAL A 71 -3.37 -13.12 -1.70
C VAL A 71 -3.52 -12.80 -0.22
N VAL A 72 -4.68 -13.07 0.37
CA VAL A 72 -4.93 -12.89 1.81
C VAL A 72 -4.00 -13.76 2.65
N GLY A 73 -3.74 -15.00 2.22
CA GLY A 73 -2.79 -15.89 2.90
C GLY A 73 -1.36 -15.35 2.91
N ALA A 74 -0.88 -14.79 1.78
CA ALA A 74 0.42 -14.14 1.72
C ALA A 74 0.45 -12.87 2.59
N LEU A 75 -0.56 -12.01 2.48
CA LEU A 75 -0.65 -10.77 3.26
C LEU A 75 -0.77 -11.02 4.76
N GLN A 76 -1.46 -12.08 5.19
CA GLN A 76 -1.51 -12.53 6.58
C GLN A 76 -0.11 -12.76 7.13
N HIS A 77 0.72 -13.49 6.40
CA HIS A 77 2.09 -13.78 6.82
C HIS A 77 2.89 -12.49 7.00
N TYR A 78 2.85 -11.57 6.02
CA TYR A 78 3.55 -10.30 6.14
C TYR A 78 2.97 -9.39 7.22
N ASN A 79 1.66 -9.44 7.46
CA ASN A 79 1.02 -8.70 8.54
C ASN A 79 1.54 -9.17 9.90
N SER A 80 1.74 -10.48 10.07
CA SER A 80 2.31 -11.06 11.28
C SER A 80 3.80 -10.68 11.45
N LEU A 81 4.60 -10.72 10.38
CA LEU A 81 6.03 -10.32 10.41
C LEU A 81 6.21 -8.85 10.81
N GLY A 82 5.43 -7.94 10.24
CA GLY A 82 5.49 -6.52 10.59
C GLY A 82 5.03 -6.25 12.03
N ALA A 83 4.05 -7.00 12.52
CA ALA A 83 3.64 -6.94 13.92
C ALA A 83 4.77 -7.43 14.85
N CYS A 84 5.42 -8.56 14.55
CA CYS A 84 6.56 -9.06 15.32
C CYS A 84 7.73 -8.07 15.34
N ALA A 85 8.03 -7.42 14.21
CA ALA A 85 9.05 -6.37 14.19
C ALA A 85 8.72 -5.23 15.16
N LYS A 86 7.47 -4.75 15.18
CA LYS A 86 7.03 -3.71 16.13
C LYS A 86 7.10 -4.19 17.59
N ILE A 87 6.72 -5.43 17.85
CA ILE A 87 6.84 -6.06 19.19
C ILE A 87 8.29 -6.04 19.65
N GLU A 88 9.24 -6.44 18.81
CA GLU A 88 10.67 -6.46 19.12
C GLU A 88 11.23 -5.05 19.41
N LEU A 89 10.72 -4.00 18.77
CA LEU A 89 11.10 -2.62 19.09
C LEU A 89 10.69 -2.18 20.51
N THR A 90 9.66 -2.80 21.08
CA THR A 90 9.23 -2.49 22.46
C THR A 90 10.07 -3.17 23.53
N GLN A 91 10.87 -4.17 23.14
CA GLN A 91 11.65 -4.93 24.11
C GLN A 91 12.82 -4.09 24.63
N PRO A 92 13.06 -4.09 25.96
CA PRO A 92 14.18 -3.39 26.55
C PRO A 92 15.49 -4.04 26.10
N SER A 93 16.11 -3.48 25.07
CA SER A 93 17.42 -3.91 24.60
C SER A 93 18.54 -3.12 25.30
N VAL A 94 19.67 -3.77 25.53
CA VAL A 94 20.90 -3.13 26.03
C VAL A 94 21.57 -2.38 24.87
N GLY A 95 20.90 -1.34 24.36
CA GLY A 95 21.40 -0.45 23.31
C GLY A 95 21.52 -1.09 21.92
N TYR A 96 20.91 -0.48 20.91
CA TYR A 96 21.14 -0.85 19.51
C TYR A 96 22.55 -0.43 19.09
N LYS A 97 23.44 -1.39 18.82
CA LYS A 97 24.69 -1.11 18.08
C LYS A 97 24.46 -1.33 16.59
N ALA A 98 24.97 -0.42 15.76
CA ALA A 98 24.95 -0.60 14.32
C ALA A 98 25.64 -1.91 13.93
N GLY A 99 24.91 -2.80 13.24
CA GLY A 99 25.42 -4.09 12.76
C GLY A 99 25.16 -5.31 13.64
N GLU A 100 24.45 -5.17 14.77
CA GLU A 100 23.96 -6.34 15.50
C GLU A 100 22.79 -6.97 14.76
N ASN A 101 22.81 -8.30 14.62
CA ASN A 101 21.78 -9.06 13.92
C ASN A 101 20.60 -9.28 14.88
N THR A 102 19.76 -8.26 15.05
CA THR A 102 18.65 -8.30 16.00
C THR A 102 17.45 -9.09 15.45
N ARG A 103 16.58 -9.60 16.33
CA ARG A 103 15.31 -10.22 15.92
C ARG A 103 14.44 -9.23 15.16
N TYR A 104 14.43 -7.97 15.60
CA TYR A 104 13.82 -6.86 14.88
C TYR A 104 14.29 -6.81 13.41
N ASP A 105 15.60 -6.74 13.17
CA ASP A 105 16.14 -6.61 11.81
C ASP A 105 15.74 -7.79 10.92
N ARG A 106 15.66 -8.99 11.50
CA ARG A 106 15.20 -10.19 10.78
C ARG A 106 13.73 -10.08 10.39
N PHE A 107 12.84 -9.78 11.34
CA PHE A 107 11.42 -9.63 11.03
C PHE A 107 11.17 -8.48 10.07
N PHE A 108 11.83 -7.34 10.27
CA PHE A 108 11.67 -6.18 9.42
C PHE A 108 12.19 -6.44 8.00
N THR A 109 13.35 -7.10 7.85
CA THR A 109 13.88 -7.46 6.52
C THR A 109 12.95 -8.42 5.78
N GLU A 110 12.42 -9.43 6.45
CA GLU A 110 11.45 -10.36 5.85
C GLU A 110 10.13 -9.67 5.53
N PHE A 111 9.64 -8.80 6.41
CA PHE A 111 8.47 -7.97 6.18
C PHE A 111 8.61 -7.10 4.93
N MET A 112 9.75 -6.42 4.76
CA MET A 112 9.98 -5.51 3.63
C MET A 112 9.92 -6.20 2.26
N LYS A 113 10.06 -7.53 2.19
CA LYS A 113 9.83 -8.30 0.95
C LYS A 113 8.40 -8.18 0.44
N VAL A 114 7.42 -7.84 1.29
CA VAL A 114 6.05 -7.58 0.87
C VAL A 114 5.98 -6.45 -0.16
N LYS A 115 6.82 -5.43 -0.02
CA LYS A 115 6.86 -4.30 -0.94
C LYS A 115 7.32 -4.75 -2.33
N ASP A 116 8.37 -5.56 -2.39
CA ASP A 116 8.87 -6.10 -3.66
C ASP A 116 7.87 -7.06 -4.30
N LEU A 117 7.17 -7.86 -3.48
CA LEU A 117 6.14 -8.77 -3.93
C LEU A 117 4.93 -8.03 -4.52
N ILE A 118 4.46 -6.98 -3.83
CA ILE A 118 3.36 -6.12 -4.30
C ILE A 118 3.73 -5.42 -5.60
N ASN A 119 4.92 -4.83 -5.68
CA ASN A 119 5.41 -4.13 -6.88
C ASN A 119 5.66 -5.07 -8.08
N SER A 120 5.59 -6.39 -7.87
CA SER A 120 5.76 -7.40 -8.91
C SER A 120 4.41 -7.87 -9.48
N ILE A 121 4.47 -8.69 -10.53
CA ILE A 121 3.29 -9.36 -11.10
C ILE A 121 2.80 -10.55 -10.25
N ALA A 122 3.41 -10.82 -9.09
CA ALA A 122 3.07 -11.99 -8.28
C ALA A 122 1.62 -11.95 -7.80
N PHE A 123 1.14 -10.78 -7.34
CA PHE A 123 -0.23 -10.65 -6.85
C PHE A 123 -1.27 -10.79 -7.95
N GLU A 124 -0.99 -10.29 -9.15
CA GLU A 124 -1.83 -10.54 -10.34
C GLU A 124 -1.91 -12.04 -10.66
N ARG A 125 -0.79 -12.75 -10.56
CA ARG A 125 -0.75 -14.21 -10.78
C ARG A 125 -1.47 -15.00 -9.70
N LEU A 126 -1.53 -14.46 -8.48
CA LEU A 126 -2.31 -15.02 -7.39
C LEU A 126 -3.81 -14.66 -7.48
N GLY A 127 -4.21 -13.76 -8.39
CA GLY A 127 -5.62 -13.42 -8.63
C GLY A 127 -6.03 -12.02 -8.17
N ALA A 128 -5.12 -11.23 -7.57
CA ALA A 128 -5.41 -9.84 -7.25
C ALA A 128 -5.61 -9.02 -8.54
N SER A 129 -6.70 -8.27 -8.61
CA SER A 129 -6.94 -7.33 -9.70
C SER A 129 -6.53 -5.93 -9.30
N ARG A 130 -5.85 -5.21 -10.21
CA ARG A 130 -5.56 -3.78 -10.02
C ARG A 130 -6.83 -2.96 -10.30
N THR A 131 -7.23 -2.18 -9.31
CA THR A 131 -8.35 -1.23 -9.41
C THR A 131 -7.97 0.02 -10.18
N TRP A 132 -6.69 0.42 -10.10
CA TRP A 132 -6.15 1.54 -10.86
C TRP A 132 -4.91 1.08 -11.62
N PRO A 133 -4.85 1.25 -12.96
CA PRO A 133 -3.61 1.01 -13.68
C PRO A 133 -2.57 2.03 -13.21
N ALA A 134 -1.32 1.60 -12.98
CA ALA A 134 -0.22 2.47 -12.56
C ALA A 134 -0.02 3.68 -13.51
N SER A 135 -0.47 3.56 -14.78
CA SER A 135 -0.50 4.66 -15.76
C SER A 135 -1.44 5.80 -15.41
N ALA A 136 -2.45 5.61 -14.56
CA ALA A 136 -3.33 6.68 -14.09
C ALA A 136 -2.58 7.70 -13.21
N GLY A 137 -1.54 7.26 -12.50
CA GLY A 137 -0.64 8.12 -11.71
C GLY A 137 0.43 8.83 -12.54
N LEU A 138 0.68 8.40 -13.79
CA LEU A 138 1.60 9.08 -14.71
C LEU A 138 1.03 10.40 -15.27
N SER A 139 -0.25 10.71 -15.02
CA SER A 139 -0.88 11.97 -15.44
C SER A 139 -0.36 13.20 -14.67
N ALA A 140 0.38 13.01 -13.57
CA ALA A 140 1.01 14.10 -12.81
C ALA A 140 2.16 14.82 -13.57
N GLY A 141 2.52 14.34 -14.77
CA GLY A 141 3.45 15.01 -15.71
C GLY A 141 2.78 15.89 -16.78
N GLY A 142 1.48 16.16 -16.70
CA GLY A 142 0.78 17.06 -17.63
C GLY A 142 0.43 16.46 -19.00
N ILE A 143 0.48 15.12 -19.11
CA ILE A 143 -0.04 14.42 -20.28
C ILE A 143 -0.97 13.32 -19.77
N SER A 144 -2.16 13.72 -19.37
CA SER A 144 -3.31 12.83 -19.40
C SER A 144 -3.51 12.39 -20.85
N ILE A 145 -3.38 11.08 -21.11
CA ILE A 145 -3.70 10.49 -22.42
C ILE A 145 -5.21 10.51 -22.65
N ASP A 146 -6.00 10.44 -21.58
CA ASP A 146 -7.46 10.37 -21.66
C ASP A 146 -8.09 11.75 -21.95
N ASP A 147 -7.44 12.85 -21.53
CA ASP A 147 -7.91 14.23 -21.80
C ASP A 147 -7.53 14.76 -23.19
N LYS A 148 -6.75 14.01 -23.99
CA LYS A 148 -6.23 14.47 -25.28
C LYS A 148 -6.73 13.68 -26.48
N ASN A 149 -7.92 13.09 -26.37
CA ASN A 149 -8.51 12.32 -27.46
C ASN A 149 -9.04 13.19 -28.61
N ASP A 150 -9.46 14.43 -28.33
CA ASP A 150 -9.87 15.41 -29.33
C ASP A 150 -9.60 16.84 -28.85
N ILE A 151 -9.26 17.74 -29.77
CA ILE A 151 -9.03 19.18 -29.50
C ILE A 151 -10.31 19.83 -28.95
N GLU A 152 -11.48 19.34 -29.39
CA GLU A 152 -12.78 19.88 -28.99
C GLU A 152 -13.15 19.57 -27.53
N THR A 153 -12.53 18.54 -26.94
CA THR A 153 -12.76 18.13 -25.54
C THR A 153 -11.68 18.63 -24.58
N ASP A 154 -10.65 19.28 -25.11
CA ASP A 154 -9.51 19.78 -24.34
C ASP A 154 -9.84 21.16 -23.75
N SER A 155 -10.07 21.18 -22.44
CA SER A 155 -10.45 22.40 -21.71
C SER A 155 -9.30 23.40 -21.53
N ASP A 156 -8.05 22.98 -21.74
CA ASP A 156 -6.87 23.85 -21.63
C ASP A 156 -6.21 24.14 -23.00
N PHE A 157 -6.85 23.75 -24.10
CA PHE A 157 -6.40 24.04 -25.44
C PHE A 157 -6.37 25.55 -25.72
N GLU A 158 -5.16 26.12 -25.77
CA GLU A 158 -4.94 27.44 -26.34
C GLU A 158 -4.83 27.34 -27.88
N PRO A 159 -5.76 27.92 -28.65
CA PRO A 159 -5.68 27.89 -30.10
C PRO A 159 -4.44 28.64 -30.59
N TYR A 160 -3.78 28.11 -31.62
CA TYR A 160 -2.63 28.77 -32.24
C TYR A 160 -3.00 30.19 -32.71
N MET A 161 -2.34 31.22 -32.15
CA MET A 161 -2.56 32.63 -32.52
C MET A 161 -2.23 32.94 -34.00
N PHE A 162 -1.59 32.01 -34.72
CA PHE A 162 -1.25 32.16 -36.13
C PHE A 162 -1.77 30.96 -36.92
N THR A 163 -2.99 31.08 -37.45
CA THR A 163 -3.49 30.14 -38.46
C THR A 163 -2.98 30.55 -39.84
N LYS A 164 -2.48 29.58 -40.61
CA LYS A 164 -2.11 29.77 -42.02
C LYS A 164 -3.32 30.34 -42.77
N ASP A 165 -3.10 31.42 -43.54
CA ASP A 165 -4.07 32.22 -44.32
C ASP A 165 -4.79 33.41 -43.66
N LYS A 166 -4.73 33.64 -42.33
CA LYS A 166 -5.32 34.87 -41.74
C LYS A 166 -4.60 36.18 -42.10
N MET A 167 -3.35 36.10 -42.59
CA MET A 167 -2.61 37.29 -43.07
C MET A 167 -2.77 37.56 -44.58
N ARG A 168 -3.53 36.73 -45.33
CA ARG A 168 -3.77 36.99 -46.76
C ARG A 168 -4.91 37.95 -47.03
N HIS A 169 -5.85 38.12 -46.09
CA HIS A 169 -6.99 39.02 -46.22
C HIS A 169 -7.31 39.74 -44.89
N PRO A 170 -6.65 40.86 -44.57
CA PRO A 170 -6.82 41.58 -43.31
C PRO A 170 -8.16 42.34 -43.17
N GLY A 171 -9.20 41.97 -43.94
CA GLY A 171 -10.47 42.71 -44.04
C GLY A 171 -11.73 41.95 -43.66
N SER A 172 -11.67 40.64 -43.36
CA SER A 172 -12.85 39.91 -42.88
C SER A 172 -12.84 39.89 -41.35
N LEU A 173 -13.27 41.01 -40.75
CA LEU A 173 -13.79 40.98 -39.39
C LEU A 173 -15.14 40.26 -39.44
N ASP A 174 -15.33 39.28 -38.54
CA ASP A 174 -16.60 38.62 -38.31
C ASP A 174 -17.67 39.68 -38.03
N SER A 175 -18.65 39.75 -38.93
CA SER A 175 -19.83 40.60 -38.76
C SER A 175 -21.00 39.75 -38.27
N GLU A 176 -20.84 39.14 -37.09
CA GLU A 176 -21.94 38.56 -36.33
C GLU A 176 -21.71 38.79 -34.82
N GLU A 177 -21.67 40.06 -34.44
CA GLU A 177 -22.19 40.50 -33.13
C GLU A 177 -23.22 41.61 -33.38
N LEU A 178 -24.47 41.20 -33.56
CA LEU A 178 -25.70 41.90 -33.19
C LEU A 178 -26.83 40.89 -32.99
#